data_AF-A0A3D3FF33-F1
#
_entry.id   AF-A0A3D3FF33-F1
#
_cell.length_a   1.000
_cell.length_b   1.000
_cell.length_c   1.000
_cell.angle_alpha   90.00
_cell.angle_beta   90.00
_cell.angle_gamma   90.00
#
_symmetry.space_group_name_H-M   'P 1'
#
loop_
_entity.id
_entity.type
_entity.pdbx_description
1 polymer ?
#
loop_
_entity_poly.entity_id
_entity_poly.type
_entity_poly.pdbx_seq_one_letter_code
_entity_poly.pdbx_strand_id
1 'polypeptide(L)'
;DKWFAGIDLDFAAEHGAFYKENGKWHETIRRKELWDDEIMNIMRHTIDKTPRSHMEIKETSLVWHYRNVDMWLAELRQKQLINALIGPCSRLNLQIVPGNKIVEIKPSEYNKGSEIQRR
;
A
#
# COMPACT_ATOMS: atom_id res chain seq x y z
N ASP A 1 -17.16 -9.06 -33.33
CA ASP A 1 -17.47 -10.48 -33.08
C ASP A 1 -16.23 -11.34 -33.26
N LYS A 2 -15.56 -11.81 -32.20
CA LYS A 2 -16.01 -12.97 -31.43
C LYS A 2 -15.34 -13.10 -30.04
N TRP A 3 -15.12 -12.00 -29.31
CA TRP A 3 -14.60 -12.13 -27.93
C TRP A 3 -15.27 -11.23 -26.88
N PHE A 4 -15.95 -10.14 -27.28
CA PHE A 4 -16.44 -9.15 -26.30
C PHE A 4 -17.82 -8.54 -26.64
N ALA A 5 -18.71 -9.29 -27.28
CA ALA A 5 -20.09 -8.86 -27.47
C ALA A 5 -20.97 -9.58 -26.43
N GLY A 6 -21.54 -8.83 -25.48
CA GLY A 6 -22.50 -9.34 -24.50
C GLY A 6 -21.93 -9.70 -23.12
N ILE A 7 -20.71 -9.24 -22.81
CA ILE A 7 -20.20 -9.31 -21.44
C ILE A 7 -20.38 -7.93 -20.82
N ASP A 8 -21.29 -7.80 -19.86
CA ASP A 8 -21.19 -6.74 -18.84
C ASP A 8 -19.93 -7.10 -18.04
N LEU A 9 -18.79 -6.69 -18.59
CA LEU A 9 -17.47 -6.89 -18.00
C LEU A 9 -17.34 -5.88 -16.87
N ASP A 10 -18.08 -6.16 -15.79
CA ASP A 10 -17.81 -5.61 -14.49
C ASP A 10 -16.43 -6.13 -14.09
N PHE A 11 -15.41 -5.33 -14.37
CA PHE A 11 -14.11 -5.51 -13.78
C PHE A 11 -14.27 -5.32 -12.27
N ALA A 12 -14.60 -6.41 -11.58
CA ALA A 12 -14.17 -6.62 -10.22
C ALA A 12 -12.64 -6.84 -10.25
N ALA A 13 -11.91 -5.77 -10.57
CA ALA A 13 -10.53 -5.66 -10.12
C ALA A 13 -10.64 -5.36 -8.63
N GLU A 14 -10.54 -6.44 -7.86
CA GLU A 14 -10.47 -6.53 -6.41
C GLU A 14 -10.12 -5.20 -5.71
N HIS A 15 -10.96 -4.87 -4.71
CA HIS A 15 -10.73 -3.92 -3.59
C HIS A 15 -11.78 -2.80 -3.42
N GLY A 16 -13.05 -3.19 -3.24
CA GLY A 16 -14.00 -2.39 -2.46
C GLY A 16 -14.69 -1.22 -3.17
N ALA A 17 -14.92 -1.30 -4.48
CA ALA A 17 -15.46 -0.20 -5.25
C ALA A 17 -16.80 -0.56 -5.91
N PHE A 18 -17.86 -0.09 -5.27
CA PHE A 18 -19.22 0.12 -5.79
C PHE A 18 -20.09 -1.12 -6.11
N TYR A 19 -21.37 -1.03 -5.71
CA TYR A 19 -22.45 -1.85 -6.25
C TYR A 19 -23.60 -0.95 -6.70
N LYS A 20 -24.42 -1.46 -7.63
CA LYS A 20 -25.52 -0.72 -8.26
C LYS A 20 -26.85 -1.25 -7.75
N GLU A 21 -27.64 -0.38 -7.09
CA GLU A 21 -29.01 -0.67 -6.67
C GLU A 21 -29.94 0.35 -7.32
N ASN A 22 -31.01 -0.10 -7.98
CA ASN A 22 -32.00 0.76 -8.66
C ASN A 22 -31.37 1.81 -9.61
N GLY A 23 -30.25 1.48 -10.25
CA GLY A 23 -29.57 2.38 -11.18
C GLY A 23 -28.66 3.43 -10.53
N LYS A 24 -28.52 3.44 -9.20
CA LYS A 24 -27.62 4.35 -8.47
C LYS A 24 -26.40 3.60 -7.95
N TRP A 25 -25.25 4.26 -8.01
CA TRP A 25 -23.99 3.75 -7.47
C TRP A 25 -23.92 4.03 -5.97
N HIS A 26 -23.59 3.00 -5.19
CA HIS A 26 -23.42 3.10 -3.74
C HIS A 26 -21.98 2.74 -3.35
N GLU A 27 -21.34 3.60 -2.55
CA GLU A 27 -20.06 3.33 -1.89
C GLU A 27 -20.27 2.37 -0.71
N THR A 28 -19.61 1.21 -0.72
CA THR A 28 -19.72 0.21 0.35
C THR A 28 -18.58 0.35 1.35
N ILE A 29 -18.94 0.75 2.57
CA ILE A 29 -18.27 0.44 3.85
C ILE A 29 -16.82 0.92 3.93
N ARG A 30 -16.62 2.08 4.57
CA ARG A 30 -15.32 2.52 5.10
C ARG A 30 -14.80 1.48 6.10
N ARG A 31 -14.00 0.53 5.62
CA ARG A 31 -13.06 -0.21 6.46
C ARG A 31 -12.19 0.84 7.16
N LYS A 32 -11.95 0.70 8.48
CA LYS A 32 -11.07 1.63 9.20
C LYS A 32 -9.70 1.54 8.55
N GLU A 33 -9.36 2.53 7.71
CA GLU A 33 -8.07 2.56 7.03
C GLU A 33 -6.96 2.65 8.09
N LEU A 34 -6.05 1.68 8.06
CA LEU A 34 -4.97 1.57 9.03
C LEU A 34 -3.88 2.62 8.79
N TRP A 35 -3.79 3.11 7.55
CA TRP A 35 -2.92 4.17 7.08
C TRP A 35 -3.75 5.35 6.57
N ASP A 36 -3.18 6.55 6.59
CA ASP A 36 -3.85 7.77 6.13
C ASP A 36 -3.41 8.21 4.72
N ASP A 37 -4.00 9.30 4.22
CA ASP A 37 -3.68 9.87 2.91
C ASP A 37 -2.19 10.25 2.78
N GLU A 38 -1.52 10.61 3.87
CA GLU A 38 -0.09 10.93 3.85
C GLU A 38 0.74 9.71 3.43
N ILE A 39 0.51 8.56 4.07
CA ILE A 39 1.18 7.30 3.71
C ILE A 39 0.87 6.90 2.26
N MET A 40 -0.39 7.01 1.84
CA MET A 40 -0.79 6.70 0.47
C MET A 40 -0.09 7.59 -0.56
N ASN A 41 0.03 8.89 -0.27
CA ASN A 41 0.72 9.83 -1.15
C ASN A 41 2.22 9.56 -1.25
N ILE A 42 2.88 9.23 -0.14
CA ILE A 42 4.30 8.83 -0.12
C ILE A 42 4.53 7.57 -0.98
N MET A 43 3.64 6.58 -0.84
CA MET A 43 3.72 5.33 -1.59
C MET A 43 3.49 5.56 -3.09
N ARG A 44 2.45 6.30 -3.48
CA ARG A 44 2.19 6.66 -4.89
C ARG A 44 3.35 7.43 -5.50
N HIS A 45 3.88 8.44 -4.80
CA HIS A 45 5.04 9.20 -5.26
C HIS A 45 6.26 8.30 -5.50
N THR A 46 6.47 7.32 -4.63
CA THR A 46 7.56 6.36 -4.78
C THR A 46 7.39 5.50 -6.02
N ILE A 47 6.17 5.02 -6.31
CA ILE A 47 5.86 4.23 -7.51
C ILE A 47 6.07 5.07 -8.78
N ASP A 48 5.53 6.30 -8.82
CA ASP A 48 5.64 7.21 -9.96
C ASP A 48 7.11 7.53 -10.31
N LYS A 49 7.98 7.56 -9.30
CA LYS A 49 9.42 7.82 -9.45
C LYS A 49 10.27 6.56 -9.59
N THR A 50 9.66 5.38 -9.66
CA THR A 50 10.36 4.09 -9.67
C THR A 50 9.72 3.14 -10.68
N PRO A 51 10.10 3.23 -11.96
CA PRO A 51 9.55 2.39 -13.02
C PRO A 51 9.69 0.91 -12.71
N ARG A 52 8.66 0.12 -13.05
CA ARG A 52 8.55 -1.34 -12.81
C ARG A 52 8.37 -1.74 -11.34
N SER A 53 8.17 -0.78 -10.43
CA SER A 53 7.62 -1.04 -9.10
C SER A 53 6.09 -0.94 -9.09
N HIS A 54 5.46 -1.49 -8.06
CA HIS A 54 4.02 -1.36 -7.85
C HIS A 54 3.69 -1.46 -6.36
N MET A 55 2.46 -1.12 -6.01
CA MET A 55 1.92 -1.26 -4.67
C MET A 55 0.81 -2.30 -4.66
N GLU A 56 0.77 -3.08 -3.59
CA GLU A 56 -0.25 -4.08 -3.29
C GLU A 56 -0.94 -3.67 -1.98
N ILE A 57 -2.26 -3.57 -1.98
CA ILE A 57 -3.07 -3.28 -0.80
C ILE A 57 -3.65 -4.61 -0.30
N LYS A 58 -3.31 -4.99 0.92
CA LYS A 58 -3.89 -6.15 1.61
C LYS A 58 -4.87 -5.69 2.67
N GLU A 59 -5.57 -6.65 3.28
CA GLU A 59 -6.51 -6.36 4.36
C GLU A 59 -5.88 -5.62 5.54
N THR A 60 -4.63 -5.96 5.89
CA THR A 60 -3.93 -5.40 7.05
C THR A 60 -2.55 -4.84 6.72
N SER A 61 -2.16 -4.79 5.45
CA SER A 61 -0.84 -4.26 5.08
C SER A 61 -0.81 -3.57 3.72
N LEU A 62 0.15 -2.68 3.57
CA LEU A 62 0.46 -1.98 2.34
C LEU A 62 1.87 -2.36 1.91
N VAL A 63 2.03 -2.90 0.70
CA VAL A 63 3.31 -3.46 0.25
C VAL A 63 3.79 -2.74 -0.99
N TRP A 64 5.02 -2.24 -0.98
CA TRP A 64 5.73 -1.78 -2.17
C TRP A 64 6.64 -2.89 -2.70
N HIS A 65 6.46 -3.28 -3.95
CA HIS A 65 7.24 -4.31 -4.64
C HIS A 65 8.20 -3.67 -5.64
N TYR A 66 9.47 -4.06 -5.58
CA TYR A 66 10.52 -3.49 -6.44
C TYR A 66 11.43 -4.55 -7.07
N ARG A 67 10.96 -5.80 -7.17
CA ARG A 67 11.73 -6.91 -7.75
C ARG A 67 12.24 -6.66 -9.16
N ASN A 68 11.45 -5.96 -9.98
CA ASN A 68 11.75 -5.69 -11.38
C ASN A 68 12.41 -4.32 -11.61
N VAL A 69 12.74 -3.60 -10.54
CA VAL A 69 13.40 -2.30 -10.59
C VAL A 69 14.91 -2.52 -10.77
N ASP A 70 15.56 -1.59 -11.46
CA ASP A 70 17.03 -1.55 -11.48
C ASP A 70 17.60 -1.54 -10.06
N MET A 71 18.65 -2.32 -9.80
CA MET A 71 19.14 -2.57 -8.43
C MET A 71 19.60 -1.29 -7.73
N TRP A 72 20.33 -0.42 -8.44
CA TRP A 72 20.82 0.82 -7.87
C TRP A 72 19.66 1.78 -7.54
N LEU A 73 18.69 1.90 -8.45
CA LEU A 73 17.50 2.70 -8.21
C LEU A 73 16.65 2.14 -7.06
N ALA A 74 16.50 0.82 -6.97
CA ALA A 74 15.75 0.16 -5.93
C ALA A 74 16.33 0.45 -4.53
N GLU A 75 17.65 0.34 -4.36
CA GLU A 75 18.32 0.63 -3.09
C GLU A 75 18.16 2.09 -2.67
N LEU A 76 18.29 3.02 -3.63
CA LEU A 76 18.07 4.44 -3.37
C LEU A 76 16.63 4.71 -2.93
N ARG A 77 15.65 4.17 -3.67
CA ARG A 77 14.22 4.40 -3.43
C ARG A 77 13.72 3.73 -2.16
N GLN A 78 14.22 2.54 -1.83
CA GLN A 78 13.92 1.87 -0.57
C GLN A 78 14.31 2.74 0.63
N LYS A 79 15.52 3.31 0.63
CA LYS A 79 15.98 4.19 1.71
C LYS A 79 15.13 5.46 1.83
N GLN A 80 14.80 6.08 0.69
CA GLN A 80 13.96 7.27 0.66
C GLN A 80 12.54 7.00 1.15
N LEU A 81 11.95 5.89 0.71
CA LEU A 81 10.62 5.46 1.13
C LEU A 81 10.57 5.22 2.64
N ILE A 82 11.50 4.42 3.17
CA ILE A 82 11.56 4.13 4.61
C ILE A 82 11.67 5.43 5.39
N ASN A 83 12.58 6.33 5.02
CA ASN A 83 12.76 7.60 5.71
C ASN A 83 11.50 8.48 5.70
N ALA A 84 10.80 8.55 4.56
CA ALA A 84 9.55 9.30 4.43
C ALA A 84 8.42 8.72 5.29
N LEU A 85 8.41 7.39 5.49
CA LEU A 85 7.36 6.69 6.23
C LEU A 85 7.56 6.68 7.76
N ILE A 86 8.77 6.94 8.29
CA ILE A 86 9.06 6.86 9.74
C ILE A 86 8.05 7.67 10.57
N GLY A 87 7.86 8.95 10.23
CA GLY A 87 6.96 9.85 10.97
C GLY A 87 5.49 9.40 10.90
N PRO A 88 4.91 9.26 9.70
CA PRO A 88 3.52 8.86 9.53
C PRO A 88 3.21 7.47 10.13
N CYS A 89 4.07 6.48 9.90
CA CYS A 89 3.88 5.14 10.45
C CYS A 89 3.95 5.15 11.99
N SER A 90 4.89 5.89 12.58
CA SER A 90 4.97 6.04 14.04
C SER A 90 3.70 6.65 14.63
N ARG A 91 3.17 7.71 14.00
CA ARG A 91 1.93 8.39 14.42
C ARG A 91 0.71 7.47 14.40
N LEU A 92 0.67 6.49 13.49
CA LEU A 92 -0.43 5.54 13.33
C LEU A 92 -0.15 4.16 13.97
N ASN A 93 0.94 4.02 14.73
CA ASN A 93 1.37 2.74 15.34
C ASN A 93 1.55 1.60 14.32
N LEU A 94 2.05 1.94 13.13
CA LEU A 94 2.40 1.02 12.06
C LEU A 94 3.91 0.71 12.08
N GLN A 95 4.27 -0.50 11.67
CA GLN A 95 5.64 -0.94 11.46
C GLN A 95 5.99 -0.92 9.98
N ILE A 96 7.22 -0.50 9.67
CA ILE A 96 7.82 -0.60 8.32
C ILE A 96 8.75 -1.82 8.33
N VAL A 97 8.51 -2.78 7.43
CA VAL A 97 9.21 -4.06 7.34
C VAL A 97 9.85 -4.22 5.97
N PRO A 98 11.17 -3.97 5.84
CA PRO A 98 11.92 -4.36 4.65
C PRO A 98 11.96 -5.88 4.48
N GLY A 99 11.72 -6.37 3.27
CA GLY A 99 11.76 -7.79 2.94
C GLY A 99 12.51 -8.06 1.63
N ASN A 100 12.42 -9.29 1.12
CA ASN A 100 13.07 -9.65 -0.14
C ASN A 100 12.41 -8.92 -1.33
N LYS A 101 13.03 -7.82 -1.75
CA LYS A 101 12.55 -6.93 -2.82
C LYS A 101 11.17 -6.31 -2.55
N ILE A 102 10.85 -6.10 -1.27
CA ILE A 102 9.63 -5.44 -0.81
C ILE A 102 9.88 -4.50 0.37
N VAL A 103 8.99 -3.52 0.57
CA VAL A 103 8.79 -2.81 1.84
C VAL A 103 7.32 -2.95 2.20
N GLU A 104 7.02 -3.52 3.37
CA GLU A 104 5.67 -3.70 3.88
C GLU A 104 5.39 -2.75 5.04
N ILE A 105 4.19 -2.17 5.08
CA ILE A 105 3.65 -1.38 6.18
C ILE A 105 2.49 -2.17 6.78
N LYS A 106 2.53 -2.44 8.08
CA LYS A 106 1.47 -3.21 8.77
C LYS A 106 1.29 -2.74 10.23
N PRO A 107 0.16 -3.05 10.89
CA PRO A 107 0.00 -2.81 12.32
C PRO A 107 1.14 -3.41 13.13
N SER A 108 1.57 -2.69 14.16
CA SER A 108 2.53 -3.23 15.12
C SER A 108 1.85 -4.31 15.99
N GLU A 109 2.42 -5.52 16.08
CA GLU A 109 1.86 -6.65 16.85
C GLU A 109 2.04 -6.55 18.39
N TYR A 110 1.94 -5.34 18.95
CA TYR A 110 2.23 -4.94 20.34
C TYR A 110 3.67 -4.54 20.67
N ASN A 111 3.75 -3.43 21.41
CA ASN A 111 4.95 -2.78 21.91
C ASN A 111 5.14 -3.17 23.38
N LYS A 112 6.12 -4.03 23.68
CA LYS A 112 6.78 -4.15 25.00
C LYS A 112 8.18 -3.48 24.97
N GLY A 113 8.37 -2.50 24.09
CA GLY A 113 9.67 -1.89 23.78
C GLY A 113 9.79 -0.42 24.16
N SER A 114 9.02 0.07 25.15
CA SER A 114 9.40 1.28 25.90
C SER A 114 10.61 1.06 26.82
N GLU A 115 11.26 -0.10 26.77
CA GLU A 115 12.52 -0.37 27.47
C GLU A 115 13.61 -0.75 26.45
N ILE A 116 14.81 -0.20 26.63
CA ILE A 116 16.04 -0.47 25.84
C ILE A 116 16.25 0.43 24.60
N GLN A 117 16.20 1.76 24.79
CA GLN A 117 17.23 2.67 24.25
C GLN A 117 17.25 4.01 25.01
N ARG A 118 17.33 3.93 26.34
CA ARG A 118 18.12 4.86 27.15
C ARG A 118 19.40 4.12 27.53
N ARG A 119 20.46 4.29 26.74
CA ARG A 119 21.85 4.20 27.18
C ARG A 119 22.67 5.18 26.37
#